data_AF-A0A0F9QSV2-F1
#
_entry.id   AF-A0A0F9QSV2-F1
#
_cell.length_a   1.000
_cell.length_b   1.000
_cell.length_c   1.000
_cell.angle_alpha   90.00
_cell.angle_beta   90.00
_cell.angle_gamma   90.00
#
_symmetry.space_group_name_H-M   'P 1'
#
loop_
_entity.id
_entity.type
_entity.pdbx_description
1 polymer ?
#
loop_
_entity_poly.entity_id
_entity_poly.type
_entity_poly.pdbx_seq_one_letter_code
_entity_poly.pdbx_strand_id
1 'polypeptide(L)' 'MSKKPHVKLTNRDDNAFSILARVRKALRENGMSDKIDEFTKEATSGDYNHLLQVVMEYCDIE' A
#
# COMPACT_ATOMS: atom_id res chain seq x y z
N MET A 1 -9.70 18.19 -5.20
CA MET A 1 -9.71 16.75 -5.49
C MET A 1 -8.55 16.13 -4.74
N SER A 2 -8.81 15.43 -3.64
CA SER A 2 -7.77 14.73 -2.88
C SER A 2 -7.26 13.56 -3.73
N LYS A 3 -6.03 13.65 -4.22
CA LYS A 3 -5.40 12.58 -5.00
C LYS A 3 -4.95 11.51 -4.03
N LYS A 4 -5.45 10.28 -4.19
CA LYS A 4 -4.86 9.13 -3.52
C LYS A 4 -3.50 8.81 -4.16
N PRO A 5 -2.52 8.30 -3.39
CA PRO A 5 -1.26 7.82 -3.95
C PRO A 5 -1.53 6.72 -4.98
N HIS A 6 -0.79 6.73 -6.10
CA HIS A 6 -0.91 5.70 -7.14
C HIS A 6 0.22 4.69 -7.01
N VAL A 7 -0.09 3.39 -7.08
CA VAL A 7 0.88 2.30 -6.99
C VAL A 7 0.65 1.30 -8.11
N LYS A 8 1.67 1.03 -8.91
CA LYS A 8 1.62 0.03 -9.97
C LYS A 8 1.96 -1.36 -9.40
N LEU A 9 1.02 -2.30 -9.50
CA LEU A 9 1.22 -3.70 -9.10
C LEU A 9 1.36 -4.57 -10.35
N THR A 10 2.56 -5.08 -10.61
CA THR A 10 2.76 -5.99 -11.75
C THR A 10 2.63 -7.44 -11.31
N ASN A 11 1.79 -8.21 -11.99
CA ASN A 11 1.50 -9.65 -11.74
C ASN A 11 2.71 -10.60 -11.76
N ARG A 12 3.92 -10.13 -12.07
CA ARG A 12 5.15 -10.93 -12.04
C ARG A 12 5.90 -10.62 -10.76
N ASP A 13 5.75 -11.50 -9.77
CA ASP A 13 6.70 -11.65 -8.65
C ASP A 13 6.74 -10.51 -7.60
N ASP A 14 5.66 -9.74 -7.42
CA ASP A 14 5.61 -8.76 -6.32
C ASP A 14 5.34 -9.47 -4.98
N ASN A 15 6.44 -9.73 -4.26
CA ASN A 15 6.42 -10.19 -2.88
C ASN A 15 5.63 -9.21 -1.98
N ALA A 16 4.93 -9.71 -0.97
CA ALA A 16 4.18 -8.90 0.00
C ALA A 16 5.02 -7.74 0.56
N PHE A 17 6.30 -7.98 0.85
CA PHE A 17 7.24 -6.97 1.31
C PHE A 17 7.54 -5.87 0.29
N SER A 18 7.64 -6.22 -1.00
CA SER A 18 7.84 -5.25 -2.09
C SER A 18 6.64 -4.31 -2.22
N ILE A 19 5.43 -4.88 -2.14
CA ILE A 19 4.17 -4.13 -2.15
C ILE A 19 4.11 -3.17 -0.95
N LEU A 20 4.36 -3.68 0.26
CA LEU A 20 4.40 -2.87 1.48
C LEU A 20 5.40 -1.70 1.35
N ALA A 21 6.61 -1.95 0.84
CA ALA A 21 7.62 -0.91 0.66
C ALA A 21 7.16 0.18 -0.33
N ARG A 22 6.52 -0.20 -1.44
CA ARG A 22 5.99 0.75 -2.44
C ARG A 22 4.88 1.61 -1.86
N VAL A 23 3.91 1.01 -1.17
CA VAL A 23 2.79 1.76 -0.57
C VAL A 23 3.28 2.71 0.51
N ARG A 24 4.18 2.25 1.39
CA ARG A 24 4.79 3.13 2.40
C ARG A 24 5.48 4.32 1.77
N LYS A 25 6.20 4.12 0.66
CA LYS A 25 6.84 5.21 -0.08
C LYS A 25 5.79 6.19 -0.63
N ALA A 26 4.74 5.68 -1.26
CA ALA A 26 3.67 6.48 -1.84
C ALA A 26 2.91 7.30 -0.77
N LEU A 27 2.65 6.71 0.41
CA LEU A 27 2.07 7.39 1.57
C LEU A 27 2.98 8.52 2.08
N ARG A 28 4.30 8.28 2.21
CA ARG A 28 5.27 9.33 2.59
C ARG A 28 5.29 10.48 1.60
N GLU A 29 5.32 10.18 0.30
CA GLU A 29 5.36 11.18 -0.77
C GLU A 29 4.10 12.05 -0.82
N ASN A 30 2.96 11.53 -0.34
CA ASN A 30 1.71 12.29 -0.20
C ASN A 30 1.52 12.93 1.18
N GLY A 31 2.55 12.92 2.04
CA GLY A 31 2.49 13.52 3.37
C GLY A 31 1.66 12.73 4.39
N MET A 32 1.25 11.50 4.08
CA MET A 32 0.46 10.61 4.93
C MET A 32 1.35 9.71 5.79
N SER A 33 2.39 10.28 6.38
CA SER A 33 3.38 9.53 7.16
C SER A 33 2.80 8.95 8.45
N ASP A 34 1.78 9.60 9.00
CA ASP A 34 0.97 9.20 10.15
C ASP A 34 0.21 7.89 9.91
N LYS A 35 -0.24 7.66 8.67
CA LYS A 35 -1.00 6.46 8.30
C LYS A 35 -0.14 5.22 8.04
N ILE A 36 1.18 5.36 7.98
CA ILE A 36 2.08 4.27 7.62
C ILE A 36 2.09 3.15 8.66
N ASP A 37 2.04 3.50 9.94
CA ASP A 37 2.05 2.52 11.03
C ASP A 37 0.72 1.76 11.08
N GLU A 38 -0.40 2.47 10.92
CA GLU A 38 -1.73 1.88 10.80
C GLU A 38 -1.82 0.94 9.60
N PHE A 39 -1.47 1.44 8.40
CA PHE A 39 -1.39 0.66 7.17
C PHE A 39 -0.54 -0.60 7.35
N THR A 40 0.64 -0.46 7.95
CA THR A 40 1.56 -1.59 8.15
C THR A 40 0.95 -2.65 9.04
N LYS A 41 0.33 -2.24 10.14
CA LYS A 41 -0.26 -3.16 11.11
C LYS A 41 -1.43 -3.92 10.49
N GLU A 42 -2.26 -3.22 9.72
CA GLU A 42 -3.41 -3.81 9.04
C GLU A 42 -2.96 -4.75 7.91
N ALA A 43 -2.10 -4.26 7.02
CA ALA A 43 -1.59 -5.02 5.88
C ALA A 43 -0.77 -6.27 6.25
N THR A 44 -0.26 -6.36 7.48
CA THR A 44 0.46 -7.54 7.99
C THR A 44 -0.40 -8.45 8.88
N SER A 45 -1.67 -8.08 9.11
CA SER A 45 -2.58 -8.84 9.98
C SER A 45 -3.26 -10.03 9.30
N GLY A 46 -3.15 -10.14 7.97
CA GLY A 46 -3.82 -11.16 7.17
C GLY A 46 -2.90 -11.81 6.14
N ASP A 47 -3.53 -12.38 5.11
CA ASP A 47 -2.84 -13.02 3.99
C ASP A 47 -2.51 -12.03 2.86
N TYR A 48 -2.00 -12.55 1.76
CA TYR A 48 -1.66 -11.76 0.57
C TYR A 48 -2.88 -11.01 -0.02
N ASN A 49 -4.08 -11.61 0.02
CA ASN A 49 -5.28 -10.95 -0.47
C ASN A 49 -5.70 -9.80 0.45
N HIS A 50 -5.57 -10.00 1.77
CA HIS A 50 -5.81 -8.94 2.74
C HIS A 50 -4.85 -7.75 2.52
N LEU A 51 -3.56 -8.02 2.33
CA LEU A 51 -2.59 -7.00 1.94
C LEU A 51 -3.06 -6.21 0.71
N LEU A 52 -3.50 -6.89 -0.35
CA LEU A 52 -3.97 -6.23 -1.57
C LEU A 52 -5.21 -5.36 -1.32
N GLN A 53 -6.16 -5.81 -0.50
CA GLN A 53 -7.35 -5.03 -0.15
C GLN A 53 -6.97 -3.75 0.60
N VAL A 54 -6.09 -3.85 1.59
CA VAL A 54 -5.59 -2.69 2.34
C VAL A 54 -4.84 -1.75 1.39
N VAL A 55 -4.02 -2.27 0.47
CA VAL A 55 -3.35 -1.44 -0.54
C VAL A 55 -4.36 -0.66 -1.39
N MET A 56 -5.44 -1.29 -1.87
CA MET A 56 -6.49 -0.63 -2.66
C MET A 56 -7.27 0.44 -1.89
N GLU A 57 -7.37 0.31 -0.57
CA GLU A 57 -8.05 1.31 0.25
C GLU A 57 -7.23 2.60 0.35
N TYR A 58 -5.92 2.46 0.57
CA TYR A 58 -4.98 3.55 0.79
C TYR A 58 -4.39 4.12 -0.51
N CYS A 59 -4.36 3.36 -1.60
CA CYS A 59 -3.74 3.73 -2.88
C CYS A 59 -4.61 3.28 -4.06
N ASP A 60 -4.63 4.08 -5.13
CA ASP A 60 -5.18 3.65 -6.42
C ASP A 60 -4.17 2.73 -7.11
N ILE A 61 -4.65 1.59 -7.60
CA ILE A 61 -3.82 0.57 -8.26
C ILE A 61 -4.02 0.65 -9.77
N GLU A 62 -2.92 0.76 -10.51
CA GLU A 62 -2.86 0.67 -11.99
C GLU A 62 -2.14 -0.59 -12.46
#